data_AF-A0AA48GQK8-F1
#
_entry.id   AF-A0AA48GQK8-F1
#
_cell.length_a   1.000
_cell.length_b   1.000
_cell.length_c   1.000
_cell.angle_alpha   90.00
_cell.angle_beta   90.00
_cell.angle_gamma   90.00
#
_symmetry.space_group_name_H-M   'P 1'
#
loop_
_entity.id
_entity.type
_entity.pdbx_description
1 polymer ?
#
loop_
_entity_poly.entity_id
_entity_poly.type
_entity_poly.pdbx_seq_one_letter_code
_entity_poly.pdbx_strand_id
1 'polypeptide(L)'
;MILPALLLVWPPRVDGGVLLLVAALFLASVLAHRYWRAVIRLEDAAAAREADLTRRLDRYQVAFRRSEAPAAFVDRITGLVVEATPGWAAQGLPAAGTRVFGEDPGQEDAWRRIPPPAEDGAPAEARTLDLAGRRFSATCLGGPSLGLVHLTPA
;
A
#
# COMPACT_ATOMS: atom_id res chain seq x y z
N MET A 1 1.41 35.61 -74.08
CA MET A 1 0.18 34.86 -74.37
C MET A 1 -0.25 34.15 -73.10
N ILE A 2 -1.50 34.44 -72.66
CA ILE A 2 -2.39 33.70 -71.74
C ILE A 2 -1.82 33.45 -70.33
N LEU A 3 -2.01 34.29 -69.31
CA LEU A 3 -3.19 34.77 -68.57
C LEU A 3 -3.09 34.23 -67.12
N PRO A 4 -3.18 35.09 -66.09
CA PRO A 4 -3.10 34.71 -64.68
C PRO A 4 -4.45 34.12 -64.23
N ALA A 5 -4.49 32.88 -63.77
CA ALA A 5 -5.78 32.21 -63.49
C ALA A 5 -5.77 31.23 -62.31
N LEU A 6 -4.88 31.38 -61.32
CA LEU A 6 -4.87 30.50 -60.13
C LEU A 6 -4.72 31.24 -58.78
N LEU A 7 -5.02 32.54 -58.77
CA LEU A 7 -5.26 33.32 -57.53
C LEU A 7 -6.76 33.51 -57.25
N LEU A 8 -7.63 32.69 -57.86
CA LEU A 8 -9.08 32.83 -57.75
C LEU A 8 -9.79 31.49 -57.55
N VAL A 9 -9.27 30.65 -56.64
CA VAL A 9 -10.07 29.60 -55.99
C VAL A 9 -10.14 29.93 -54.51
N TRP A 10 -10.79 31.05 -54.23
CA TRP A 10 -11.37 31.30 -52.91
C TRP A 10 -12.60 30.40 -52.82
N PRO A 11 -12.68 29.42 -51.89
CA PRO A 11 -13.84 28.56 -51.85
C PRO A 11 -15.07 29.39 -51.47
N PRO A 12 -16.20 29.26 -52.20
CA PRO A 12 -17.42 29.96 -51.87
C PRO A 12 -17.96 29.36 -50.57
N ARG A 13 -18.04 30.20 -49.54
CA ARG A 13 -18.74 29.96 -48.27
C ARG A 13 -18.34 28.65 -47.59
N VAL A 14 -17.29 28.70 -46.77
CA VAL A 14 -17.11 27.69 -45.73
C VAL A 14 -18.37 27.70 -44.87
N ASP A 15 -19.16 26.62 -44.92
CA ASP A 15 -20.37 26.49 -44.12
C ASP A 15 -20.02 26.68 -42.65
N GLY A 16 -20.78 27.52 -41.94
CA GLY A 16 -20.53 27.81 -40.52
C GLY A 16 -20.50 26.54 -39.66
N GLY A 17 -21.28 25.52 -40.06
CA GLY A 17 -21.26 24.19 -39.42
C GLY A 17 -19.93 23.45 -39.58
N VAL A 18 -19.25 23.57 -40.72
CA VAL A 18 -17.94 22.96 -40.96
C VAL A 18 -16.87 23.65 -40.10
N LEU A 19 -16.90 24.98 -40.02
CA LEU A 19 -16.02 25.75 -39.13
C LEU A 19 -16.22 25.37 -37.65
N LEU A 20 -17.47 25.21 -37.23
CA LEU A 20 -17.82 24.84 -35.86
C LEU A 20 -17.39 23.40 -35.53
N LEU A 21 -17.54 22.48 -36.48
CA LEU A 21 -17.05 21.10 -36.35
C LEU A 21 -15.52 21.05 -36.22
N VAL A 22 -14.79 21.81 -37.05
CA VAL A 22 -13.32 21.89 -36.98
C VAL A 22 -12.87 22.49 -35.65
N ALA A 23 -13.54 23.56 -35.19
CA ALA A 23 -13.24 24.15 -33.88
C ALA A 23 -13.53 23.18 -32.72
N ALA A 24 -14.63 22.42 -32.79
CA ALA A 24 -14.98 21.42 -31.79
C ALA A 24 -13.98 20.25 -31.77
N LEU A 25 -13.55 19.77 -32.93
CA LEU A 25 -12.51 18.74 -33.06
C LEU A 25 -11.18 19.21 -32.50
N PHE A 26 -10.78 20.45 -32.80
CA PHE A 26 -9.56 21.04 -32.26
C PHE A 26 -9.62 21.15 -30.74
N LEU A 27 -10.74 21.64 -30.20
CA LEU A 27 -10.94 21.74 -28.75
C LEU A 27 -10.92 20.36 -28.08
N ALA A 28 -11.59 19.37 -28.67
CA ALA A 28 -11.60 17.99 -28.19
C ALA A 28 -10.18 17.40 -28.17
N SER A 29 -9.38 17.64 -29.22
CA SER A 29 -7.98 17.21 -29.28
C SER A 29 -7.13 17.86 -28.18
N VAL A 30 -7.32 19.16 -27.92
CA VAL A 30 -6.60 19.86 -26.85
C VAL A 30 -6.99 19.31 -25.47
N LEU A 31 -8.28 19.07 -25.23
CA LEU A 31 -8.77 18.51 -23.97
C LEU A 31 -8.26 17.08 -23.76
N ALA A 32 -8.31 16.23 -24.80
CA ALA A 32 -7.79 14.86 -24.76
C ALA A 32 -6.30 14.85 -24.43
N HIS A 33 -5.51 15.73 -25.06
CA HIS A 33 -4.07 15.85 -24.78
C HIS A 33 -3.77 16.32 -23.35
N ARG A 34 -4.56 17.28 -22.83
CA ARG A 34 -4.44 17.74 -21.45
C ARG A 34 -4.80 16.63 -20.46
N TYR A 35 -5.87 15.89 -20.73
CA TYR A 35 -6.29 14.77 -19.90
C TYR A 35 -5.23 13.68 -19.89
N TRP A 36 -4.73 13.28 -21.06
CA TRP A 36 -3.63 12.32 -21.21
C TRP A 36 -2.39 12.71 -20.39
N ARG A 37 -1.96 13.97 -20.48
CA ARG A 37 -0.83 14.47 -19.66
C ARG A 37 -1.12 14.47 -18.16
N ALA A 38 -2.37 14.74 -17.75
CA ALA A 38 -2.74 14.70 -16.35
C ALA A 38 -2.72 13.27 -15.80
N VAL A 39 -3.21 12.31 -16.58
CA VAL A 39 -3.21 10.88 -16.23
C VAL A 39 -1.78 10.35 -16.10
N ILE A 40 -0.90 10.59 -17.08
CA ILE A 40 0.52 10.15 -16.98
C ILE A 40 1.18 10.70 -15.71
N ARG A 41 0.95 11.97 -15.37
CA ARG A 41 1.53 12.55 -14.15
C ARG A 41 1.01 11.87 -12.87
N LEU A 42 -0.24 11.43 -12.86
CA LEU A 42 -0.81 10.69 -11.73
C LEU A 42 -0.23 9.27 -11.65
N GLU A 43 -0.07 8.59 -12.78
CA GLU A 43 0.58 7.28 -12.86
C GLU A 43 2.05 7.36 -12.41
N ASP A 44 2.81 8.34 -12.89
CA ASP A 44 4.19 8.58 -12.47
C ASP A 44 4.28 8.90 -10.97
N ALA A 45 3.35 9.71 -10.45
CA ALA A 45 3.30 10.04 -9.02
C ALA A 45 2.94 8.82 -8.17
N ALA A 46 2.03 7.96 -8.64
CA ALA A 46 1.67 6.72 -7.98
C ALA A 46 2.87 5.74 -7.94
N ALA A 47 3.55 5.54 -9.08
CA ALA A 47 4.73 4.69 -9.18
C ALA A 47 5.89 5.21 -8.31
N ALA A 48 6.13 6.53 -8.28
CA ALA A 48 7.14 7.13 -7.41
C ALA A 48 6.82 6.92 -5.92
N ARG A 49 5.53 7.03 -5.55
CA ARG A 49 5.07 6.80 -4.17
C ARG A 49 5.20 5.33 -3.77
N GLU A 50 4.87 4.41 -4.66
CA GLU A 50 5.06 2.97 -4.46
C GLU A 50 6.54 2.64 -4.24
N ALA A 51 7.42 3.12 -5.13
CA ALA A 51 8.86 2.90 -5.00
C ALA A 51 9.44 3.47 -3.69
N ASP A 52 8.97 4.64 -3.24
CA ASP A 52 9.39 5.22 -1.95
C ASP A 52 8.89 4.39 -0.76
N LEU A 53 7.64 3.89 -0.81
CA LEU A 53 7.09 3.00 0.22
C LEU A 53 7.91 1.70 0.31
N THR A 54 8.21 1.06 -0.81
CA THR A 54 9.04 -0.17 -0.84
C THR A 54 10.41 0.08 -0.21
N ARG A 55 11.11 1.17 -0.59
CA ARG A 55 12.41 1.52 -0.01
C ARG A 55 12.36 1.80 1.50
N ARG A 56 11.25 2.36 1.99
CA ARG A 56 11.06 2.58 3.43
C ARG A 56 10.84 1.24 4.13
N LEU A 57 9.98 0.38 3.59
CA LEU A 57 9.70 -0.96 4.15
C LEU A 57 10.97 -1.81 4.22
N ASP A 58 11.80 -1.83 3.18
CA ASP A 58 13.06 -2.56 3.17
C ASP A 58 13.99 -2.10 4.30
N ARG A 59 14.10 -0.78 4.51
CA ARG A 59 14.91 -0.23 5.61
C ARG A 59 14.37 -0.66 6.98
N TYR A 60 13.05 -0.65 7.15
CA TYR A 60 12.43 -1.09 8.41
C TYR A 60 12.61 -2.59 8.65
N GLN A 61 12.46 -3.43 7.63
CA GLN A 61 12.70 -4.87 7.75
C GLN A 61 14.16 -5.18 8.10
N VAL A 62 15.11 -4.50 7.46
CA VAL A 62 16.53 -4.65 7.79
C VAL A 62 16.81 -4.18 9.22
N ALA A 63 16.22 -3.07 9.67
CA ALA A 63 16.35 -2.60 11.04
C ALA A 63 15.74 -3.59 12.05
N PHE A 64 14.56 -4.13 11.75
CA PHE A 64 13.88 -5.12 12.58
C PHE A 64 14.71 -6.41 12.73
N ARG A 65 15.22 -6.96 11.62
CA ARG A 65 16.11 -8.15 11.63
C ARG A 65 17.41 -7.94 12.39
N ARG A 66 17.84 -6.69 12.56
CA ARG A 66 19.05 -6.32 13.31
C ARG A 66 18.75 -5.91 14.75
N SER A 67 17.48 -5.82 15.13
CA SER A 67 17.08 -5.43 16.48
C SER A 67 17.44 -6.53 17.48
N GLU A 68 18.18 -6.18 18.52
CA GLU A 68 18.42 -7.07 19.66
C GLU A 68 17.22 -7.14 20.60
N ALA A 69 16.28 -6.19 20.50
CA ALA A 69 15.06 -6.23 21.29
C ALA A 69 14.19 -7.42 20.86
N PRO A 70 13.68 -8.22 21.81
CA PRO A 70 12.87 -9.39 21.51
C PRO A 70 11.50 -8.96 20.96
N ALA A 71 11.25 -9.26 19.70
CA ALA A 71 9.99 -8.94 19.03
C ALA A 71 9.70 -9.93 17.90
N ALA A 72 8.43 -10.10 17.57
CA ALA A 72 7.99 -10.87 16.42
C ALA A 72 6.76 -10.26 15.76
N PHE A 73 6.63 -10.46 14.45
CA PHE A 73 5.41 -10.24 13.70
C PHE A 73 4.70 -11.57 13.50
N VAL A 74 3.42 -11.60 13.83
CA VAL A 74 2.59 -12.79 13.83
C VAL A 74 1.32 -12.52 13.03
N ASP A 75 0.93 -13.47 12.19
CA ASP A 75 -0.33 -13.39 11.48
C ASP A 75 -1.50 -13.47 12.48
N ARG A 76 -2.40 -12.50 12.39
CA ARG A 76 -3.54 -12.36 13.32
C ARG A 76 -4.52 -13.53 13.22
N ILE A 77 -4.71 -14.08 12.02
CA ILE A 77 -5.73 -15.11 11.79
C ILE A 77 -5.22 -16.47 12.27
N THR A 78 -3.98 -16.79 11.93
CA THR A 78 -3.40 -18.14 12.10
C THR A 78 -2.54 -18.27 13.33
N GLY A 79 -2.06 -17.16 13.90
CA GLY A 79 -1.09 -17.15 15.00
C GLY A 79 0.32 -17.56 14.57
N LEU A 80 0.60 -17.64 13.27
CA LEU A 80 1.91 -18.02 12.74
C LEU A 80 2.89 -16.85 12.83
N VAL A 81 4.08 -17.10 13.37
CA VAL A 81 5.18 -16.13 13.35
C VAL A 81 5.61 -15.95 11.89
N VAL A 82 5.45 -14.74 11.36
CA VAL A 82 5.90 -14.37 10.01
C VAL A 82 7.37 -14.00 10.04
N GLU A 83 7.77 -13.21 11.04
CA GLU A 83 9.15 -12.73 11.18
C GLU A 83 9.48 -12.51 12.66
N ALA A 84 10.72 -12.75 13.06
CA ALA A 84 11.17 -12.62 14.44
C ALA A 84 12.55 -11.96 14.50
N THR A 85 12.80 -11.19 15.56
CA THR A 85 14.11 -10.60 15.80
C THR A 85 15.11 -11.63 16.35
N PRO A 86 16.43 -11.38 16.22
CA PRO A 86 17.45 -12.17 16.91
C PRO A 86 17.21 -12.26 18.43
N GLY A 87 16.77 -11.16 19.06
CA GLY A 87 16.44 -11.14 20.48
C GLY A 87 15.29 -12.08 20.86
N TRP A 88 14.30 -12.24 19.97
CA TRP A 88 13.20 -13.18 20.15
C TRP A 88 13.69 -14.64 20.10
N ALA A 89 14.51 -14.96 19.10
CA ALA A 89 15.11 -16.28 18.96
C ALA A 89 16.04 -16.63 20.13
N ALA A 90 16.81 -15.66 20.64
CA ALA A 90 17.70 -15.85 21.79
C ALA A 90 16.96 -16.23 23.08
N GLN A 91 15.68 -15.86 23.20
CA GLN A 91 14.83 -16.24 24.34
C GLN A 91 14.15 -17.62 24.18
N GLY A 92 14.50 -18.36 23.11
CA GLY A 92 13.91 -19.66 22.80
C GLY A 92 12.42 -19.58 22.48
N LEU A 93 11.97 -18.44 21.94
CA LEU A 93 10.58 -18.24 21.54
C LEU A 93 10.29 -18.86 20.15
N PRO A 94 9.01 -19.08 19.79
CA PRO A 94 8.64 -19.74 18.54
C PRO A 94 9.28 -19.09 17.30
N ALA A 95 9.90 -19.91 16.47
CA ALA A 95 10.56 -19.45 15.25
C ALA A 95 9.55 -19.05 14.16
N ALA A 96 10.01 -18.30 13.16
CA ALA A 96 9.21 -18.02 11.97
C ALA A 96 8.69 -19.31 11.33
N GLY A 97 7.41 -19.31 10.93
CA GLY A 97 6.67 -20.48 10.45
C GLY A 97 6.04 -21.34 11.55
N THR A 98 6.26 -21.01 12.83
CA THR A 98 5.66 -21.73 13.97
C THR A 98 4.53 -20.90 14.59
N ARG A 99 3.51 -21.56 15.15
CA ARG A 99 2.46 -20.87 15.90
C ARG A 99 2.96 -20.39 17.27
N VAL A 100 2.51 -19.20 17.69
CA VAL A 100 2.88 -18.64 19.00
C VAL A 100 2.12 -19.25 20.18
N PHE A 101 0.96 -19.86 19.92
CA PHE A 101 0.19 -20.63 20.89
C PHE A 101 0.11 -22.09 20.42
N GLY A 102 0.02 -23.01 21.38
CA GLY A 102 -0.21 -24.44 21.12
C GLY A 102 -1.68 -24.72 20.75
N GLU A 103 -2.09 -25.98 20.81
CA GLU A 103 -3.49 -26.40 20.55
C GLU A 103 -4.45 -26.10 21.73
N ASP A 104 -4.09 -25.16 22.60
CA ASP A 104 -4.92 -24.76 23.74
C ASP A 104 -6.05 -23.81 23.28
N PRO A 105 -7.33 -24.22 23.38
CA PRO A 105 -8.46 -23.41 22.94
C PRO A 105 -8.54 -22.06 23.67
N GLY A 106 -8.11 -22.01 24.94
CA GLY A 106 -8.14 -20.78 25.72
C GLY A 106 -7.17 -19.72 25.20
N GLN A 107 -6.01 -20.16 24.72
CA GLN A 107 -5.01 -19.27 24.11
C GLN A 107 -5.45 -18.81 22.72
N GLU A 108 -6.07 -19.69 21.94
CA GLU A 108 -6.64 -19.32 20.64
C GLU A 108 -7.76 -18.29 20.79
N ASP A 109 -8.64 -18.46 21.78
CA ASP A 109 -9.69 -17.48 22.08
C ASP A 109 -9.11 -16.14 22.54
N ALA A 110 -8.07 -16.16 23.39
CA ALA A 110 -7.37 -14.94 23.81
C ALA A 110 -6.72 -14.22 22.62
N TRP A 111 -6.14 -14.98 21.69
CA TRP A 111 -5.54 -14.45 20.46
C TRP A 111 -6.57 -13.80 19.54
N ARG A 112 -7.72 -14.46 19.33
CA ARG A 112 -8.81 -13.92 18.49
C ARG A 112 -9.43 -12.65 19.05
N ARG A 113 -9.31 -12.40 20.36
CA ARG A 113 -9.81 -11.18 21.02
C ARG A 113 -8.89 -9.97 20.86
N ILE A 114 -7.72 -10.11 20.22
CA ILE A 114 -6.88 -8.96 19.92
C ILE A 114 -7.66 -8.02 18.98
N PRO A 115 -7.88 -6.75 19.38
CA PRO A 115 -8.66 -5.81 18.60
C PRO A 115 -8.03 -5.59 17.23
N PRO A 116 -8.83 -5.52 16.15
CA PRO A 116 -8.32 -5.12 14.85
C PRO A 116 -7.74 -3.69 14.92
N PRO A 117 -6.86 -3.31 13.97
CA PRO A 117 -6.49 -1.90 13.83
C PRO A 117 -7.74 -1.04 13.57
N ALA A 118 -7.64 0.25 13.87
CA ALA A 118 -8.75 1.19 13.68
C ALA A 118 -9.10 1.35 12.20
N GLU A 119 -10.31 1.84 11.90
CA GLU A 119 -10.82 1.99 10.52
C GLU A 119 -9.97 2.96 9.67
N ASP A 120 -9.30 3.91 10.31
CA ASP A 120 -8.34 4.83 9.69
C ASP A 120 -6.96 4.17 9.42
N GLY A 121 -6.81 2.89 9.77
CA GLY A 121 -5.57 2.15 9.63
C GLY A 121 -4.54 2.47 10.71
N ALA A 122 -4.92 3.11 11.82
CA ALA A 122 -4.04 3.26 12.97
C ALA A 122 -3.84 1.91 13.70
N PRO A 123 -2.66 1.68 14.30
CA PRO A 123 -2.43 0.49 15.11
C PRO A 123 -3.38 0.46 16.31
N ALA A 124 -3.80 -0.74 16.72
CA ALA A 124 -4.65 -0.91 17.88
C ALA A 124 -3.88 -0.62 19.19
N GLU A 125 -4.61 -0.39 20.28
CA GLU A 125 -4.00 -0.31 21.60
C GLU A 125 -3.39 -1.67 21.99
N ALA A 126 -2.22 -1.63 22.63
CA ALA A 126 -1.51 -2.82 23.06
C ALA A 126 -2.32 -3.61 24.09
N ARG A 127 -2.37 -4.93 23.92
CA ARG A 127 -3.03 -5.86 24.84
C ARG A 127 -2.04 -6.83 25.41
N THR A 128 -2.08 -7.02 26.72
CA THR A 128 -1.29 -8.05 27.39
C THR A 128 -1.96 -9.41 27.19
N LEU A 129 -1.18 -10.39 26.74
CA LEU A 129 -1.61 -11.78 26.54
C LEU A 129 -0.65 -12.71 27.29
N ASP A 130 -1.19 -13.75 27.90
CA ASP A 130 -0.39 -14.85 28.44
C ASP A 130 -0.47 -16.01 27.44
N LEU A 131 0.66 -16.32 26.78
CA LEU A 131 0.79 -17.37 25.77
C LEU A 131 1.86 -18.36 26.22
N ALA A 132 1.55 -19.66 26.23
CA ALA A 132 2.45 -20.73 26.67
C ALA A 132 3.14 -20.44 28.03
N GLY A 133 2.42 -19.83 28.97
CA GLY A 133 2.93 -19.49 30.30
C GLY A 133 3.88 -18.26 30.36
N ARG A 134 3.98 -17.50 29.27
CA ARG A 134 4.75 -16.25 29.20
C ARG A 134 3.85 -15.08 28.84
N ARG A 135 4.19 -13.90 29.35
CA ARG A 135 3.43 -12.67 29.10
C ARG A 135 4.00 -11.90 27.93
N PHE A 136 3.12 -11.46 27.04
CA PHE A 136 3.44 -10.67 25.87
C PHE A 136 2.56 -9.44 25.80
N SER A 137 3.12 -8.35 25.27
CA SER A 137 2.37 -7.22 24.76
C SER A 137 2.11 -7.46 23.28
N ALA A 138 0.84 -7.37 22.88
CA ALA A 138 0.35 -7.62 21.54
C ALA A 138 -0.34 -6.40 20.96
N THR A 139 0.16 -5.92 19.82
CA THR A 139 -0.35 -4.74 19.14
C THR A 139 -0.69 -5.08 17.70
N CYS A 140 -1.97 -5.01 17.32
CA CYS A 140 -2.36 -5.12 15.92
C CYS A 140 -1.81 -3.94 15.12
N LEU A 141 -1.09 -4.24 14.05
CA LEU A 141 -0.52 -3.24 13.17
C LEU A 141 -1.58 -2.71 12.20
N GLY A 142 -1.45 -1.44 11.87
CA GLY A 142 -2.30 -0.76 10.91
C GLY A 142 -1.65 -0.56 9.54
N GLY A 143 -2.37 0.10 8.63
CA GLY A 143 -1.88 0.46 7.30
C GLY A 143 -1.44 -0.74 6.43
N PRO A 144 -0.25 -0.70 5.80
CA PRO A 144 0.21 -1.76 4.90
C PRO A 144 0.50 -3.10 5.61
N SER A 145 0.51 -3.10 6.95
CA SER A 145 0.73 -4.29 7.77
C SER A 145 -0.57 -4.84 8.36
N LEU A 146 -1.72 -4.50 7.77
CA LEU A 146 -3.03 -5.04 8.12
C LEU A 146 -2.99 -6.58 8.18
N GLY A 147 -3.46 -7.14 9.30
CA GLY A 147 -3.46 -8.58 9.53
C GLY A 147 -2.24 -9.10 10.30
N LEU A 148 -1.27 -8.25 10.63
CA LEU A 148 -0.14 -8.60 11.49
C LEU A 148 -0.32 -8.08 12.92
N VAL A 149 0.16 -8.87 13.88
CA VAL A 149 0.29 -8.54 15.28
C VAL A 149 1.77 -8.43 15.61
N HIS A 150 2.17 -7.30 16.19
CA HIS A 150 3.48 -7.15 16.79
C HIS A 150 3.44 -7.67 18.22
N LEU A 151 4.27 -8.67 18.51
CA LEU A 151 4.46 -9.24 19.84
C LEU A 151 5.80 -8.84 20.40
N THR A 152 5.81 -8.39 21.65
CA THR A 152 7.01 -8.20 22.46
C THR A 152 6.82 -8.85 23.83
N PRO A 153 7.82 -9.50 24.41
CA PRO A 153 7.76 -9.93 25.82
C PRO A 153 7.45 -8.73 26.72
N ALA A 154 6.59 -8.93 27.72
CA ALA A 154 6.18 -7.92 28.69
C ALA A 154 6.97 -8.00 30.01
#